data_AF-A0A2N7W8I2-F1
#
_entry.id   AF-A0A2N7W8I2-F1
#
_cell.length_a   1.000
_cell.length_b   1.000
_cell.length_c   1.000
_cell.angle_alpha   90.00
_cell.angle_beta   90.00
_cell.angle_gamma   90.00
#
_symmetry.space_group_name_H-M   'P 1'
#
loop_
_entity.id
_entity.type
_entity.pdbx_description
1 polymer ?
#
loop_
_entity_poly.entity_id
_entity_poly.type
_entity_poly.pdbx_seq_one_letter_code
_entity_poly.pdbx_strand_id
1 'polypeptide(L)'
;MFDIITTEPDDSAVQTAINTVAQDKSNVVSAKGSYVLTTPTASHTEGGGGEDRNVLVIIGHGSANSLSDCQTWACYKKQFSHLNIEWDKKTSVYIVSCSTAGQSYSAFVHGNFAREVKATFPEATVWASSTPVNARTLEGDWEKL
;
A
#
# COMPACT_ATOMS: atom_id res chain seq x y z
N MET A 1 -12.85 -8.59 -3.68
CA MET A 1 -12.79 -7.21 -3.15
C MET A 1 -11.34 -6.95 -2.73
N PHE A 2 -10.90 -5.70 -2.55
CA PHE A 2 -9.56 -5.43 -2.04
C PHE A 2 -9.53 -4.23 -1.10
N ASP A 3 -8.42 -4.07 -0.39
CA ASP A 3 -8.20 -2.97 0.53
C ASP A 3 -7.22 -1.96 -0.02
N ILE A 4 -7.56 -0.70 0.15
CA ILE A 4 -6.64 0.42 0.00
C ILE A 4 -6.50 1.07 1.36
N ILE A 5 -5.26 1.24 1.85
CA ILE A 5 -5.00 2.01 3.06
C ILE A 5 -4.08 3.19 2.76
N THR A 6 -4.41 4.34 3.34
CA THR A 6 -3.57 5.54 3.28
C THR A 6 -3.76 6.39 4.53
N THR A 7 -2.71 7.10 4.96
CA THR A 7 -2.83 8.13 6.01
C THR A 7 -3.00 9.54 5.44
N GLU A 8 -2.96 9.70 4.12
CA GLU A 8 -2.92 10.99 3.42
C GLU A 8 -4.07 11.11 2.40
N PRO A 9 -5.35 10.89 2.78
CA PRO A 9 -6.46 10.77 1.83
C PRO A 9 -6.77 12.05 1.05
N ASP A 10 -6.33 13.21 1.54
CA ASP A 10 -6.55 14.52 0.92
C ASP A 10 -5.41 14.94 -0.02
N ASP A 11 -4.30 14.18 -0.07
CA ASP A 11 -3.18 14.48 -0.94
C ASP A 11 -3.51 14.13 -2.41
N SER A 12 -3.26 15.09 -3.31
CA SER A 12 -3.62 14.95 -4.73
C SER A 12 -2.91 13.81 -5.46
N ALA A 13 -1.65 13.51 -5.10
CA ALA A 13 -0.89 12.42 -5.71
C ALA A 13 -1.38 11.07 -5.17
N VAL A 14 -1.64 10.99 -3.86
CA VAL A 14 -2.25 9.81 -3.24
C VAL A 14 -3.63 9.52 -3.81
N GLN A 15 -4.50 10.53 -3.94
CA GLN A 15 -5.80 10.38 -4.60
C GLN A 15 -5.68 9.93 -6.05
N THR A 16 -4.68 10.44 -6.78
CA THR A 16 -4.41 9.99 -8.15
C THR A 16 -4.05 8.51 -8.17
N ALA A 17 -3.17 8.06 -7.27
CA ALA A 17 -2.79 6.65 -7.15
C ALA A 17 -3.99 5.75 -6.75
N ILE A 18 -4.80 6.17 -5.77
CA ILE A 18 -6.04 5.49 -5.38
C ILE A 18 -6.94 5.31 -6.60
N ASN A 19 -7.17 6.39 -7.35
CA ASN A 19 -8.01 6.35 -8.55
C ASN A 19 -7.44 5.43 -9.63
N THR A 20 -6.12 5.38 -9.80
CA THR A 20 -5.48 4.47 -10.76
C THR A 20 -5.64 3.01 -10.36
N VAL A 21 -5.52 2.67 -9.07
CA VAL A 21 -5.82 1.32 -8.55
C VAL A 21 -7.30 0.99 -8.75
N ALA A 22 -8.20 1.88 -8.33
CA ALA A 22 -9.64 1.69 -8.38
C ALA A 22 -10.18 1.49 -9.81
N GLN A 23 -9.54 2.13 -10.80
CA GLN A 23 -9.94 2.04 -12.21
C GLN A 23 -9.25 0.90 -12.97
N ASP A 24 -8.54 -0.01 -12.28
CA ASP A 24 -7.79 -1.13 -12.90
C ASP A 24 -6.85 -0.65 -14.02
N LYS A 25 -6.22 0.51 -13.81
CA LYS A 25 -5.32 1.15 -14.78
C LYS A 25 -3.85 0.77 -14.59
N SER A 26 -3.55 -0.06 -13.60
CA SER A 26 -2.21 -0.57 -13.33
C SER A 26 -2.05 -1.98 -13.87
N ASN A 27 -0.94 -2.23 -14.56
CA ASN A 27 -0.56 -3.60 -14.95
C ASN A 27 0.18 -4.36 -13.84
N VAL A 28 0.43 -3.72 -12.69
CA VAL A 28 1.26 -4.27 -11.61
C VAL A 28 0.39 -4.68 -10.43
N VAL A 29 -0.46 -3.76 -9.97
CA VAL A 29 -1.36 -4.03 -8.84
C VAL A 29 -2.51 -4.89 -9.35
N SER A 30 -2.48 -6.19 -9.05
CA SER A 30 -3.53 -7.13 -9.47
C SER A 30 -4.76 -7.04 -8.55
N ALA A 31 -5.31 -5.84 -8.39
CA ALA A 31 -6.50 -5.56 -7.59
C ALA A 31 -7.64 -5.13 -8.53
N LYS A 32 -8.76 -5.87 -8.51
CA LYS A 32 -9.89 -5.62 -9.42
C LYS A 32 -11.22 -5.64 -8.68
N GLY A 33 -12.16 -4.83 -9.18
CA GLY A 33 -13.52 -4.75 -8.68
C GLY A 33 -13.65 -3.85 -7.45
N SER A 34 -14.58 -4.19 -6.55
CA SER A 34 -14.90 -3.38 -5.38
C SER A 34 -13.78 -3.30 -4.37
N TYR A 35 -13.69 -2.17 -3.67
CA TYR A 35 -12.65 -1.92 -2.67
C TYR A 35 -13.18 -1.26 -1.42
N VAL A 36 -12.44 -1.42 -0.32
CA VAL A 36 -12.57 -0.58 0.87
C VAL A 36 -11.37 0.36 0.93
N LEU A 37 -11.62 1.67 0.90
CA LEU A 37 -10.61 2.67 1.21
C LEU A 37 -10.67 2.98 2.70
N THR A 38 -9.59 2.67 3.40
CA THR A 38 -9.47 2.94 4.83
C THR A 38 -8.43 4.03 5.08
N THR A 39 -8.87 5.08 5.78
CA THR A 39 -8.05 6.21 6.25
C THR A 39 -7.96 6.16 7.78
N PRO A 40 -7.17 7.03 8.45
CA PRO A 40 -7.12 7.06 9.90
C PRO A 40 -8.40 7.54 10.58
N THR A 41 -9.40 7.99 9.82
CA THR A 41 -10.64 8.56 10.37
C THR A 41 -11.90 7.80 9.92
N ALA A 42 -11.84 7.09 8.80
CA ALA A 42 -13.00 6.42 8.24
C ALA A 42 -12.62 5.25 7.34
N SER A 43 -13.62 4.44 7.00
CA SER A 43 -13.55 3.48 5.90
C SER A 43 -14.73 3.70 4.96
N HIS A 44 -14.44 3.76 3.66
CA HIS A 44 -15.42 3.91 2.59
C HIS A 44 -15.41 2.67 1.71
N THR A 45 -16.59 2.15 1.37
CA THR A 45 -16.72 1.00 0.47
C THR A 45 -17.23 1.47 -0.88
N GLU A 46 -16.51 1.12 -1.94
CA GLU A 46 -16.89 1.42 -3.32
C GLU A 46 -17.26 0.13 -4.07
N GLY A 47 -18.46 0.10 -4.66
CA GLY A 47 -19.02 -1.03 -5.41
C GLY A 47 -19.84 -2.03 -4.56
N GLY A 48 -20.19 -3.18 -5.15
CA GLY A 48 -20.99 -4.22 -4.50
C GLY A 48 -20.14 -5.18 -3.66
N GLY A 49 -20.67 -5.61 -2.50
CA GLY A 49 -19.98 -6.53 -1.60
C GLY A 49 -19.51 -7.84 -2.28
N GLY A 50 -18.40 -8.38 -1.79
CA GLY A 50 -17.80 -9.65 -2.22
C GLY A 50 -16.84 -10.17 -1.16
N GLU A 51 -16.73 -11.50 -1.05
CA GLU A 51 -16.41 -12.16 0.23
C GLU A 51 -14.92 -12.18 0.61
N ASP A 52 -14.02 -12.00 -0.35
CA ASP A 52 -12.58 -12.12 -0.08
C ASP A 52 -11.84 -10.81 -0.37
N ARG A 53 -11.36 -10.16 0.70
CA ARG A 53 -10.52 -8.96 0.70
C ARG A 53 -9.03 -9.35 0.76
N ASN A 54 -8.58 -10.20 -0.15
CA ASN A 54 -7.25 -10.85 -0.01
C ASN A 54 -6.08 -10.00 -0.55
N VAL A 55 -6.37 -8.90 -1.23
CA VAL A 55 -5.35 -7.95 -1.70
C VAL A 55 -5.38 -6.69 -0.84
N LEU A 56 -4.21 -6.24 -0.38
CA LEU A 56 -3.99 -4.98 0.31
C LEU A 56 -3.08 -4.08 -0.53
N VAL A 57 -3.48 -2.82 -0.70
CA VAL A 57 -2.70 -1.78 -1.36
C VAL A 57 -2.44 -0.68 -0.35
N ILE A 58 -1.17 -0.44 -0.04
CA ILE A 58 -0.70 0.59 0.88
C ILE A 58 -0.22 1.75 0.03
N ILE A 59 -0.86 2.91 0.14
CA ILE A 59 -0.55 4.09 -0.69
C ILE A 59 -0.14 5.25 0.21
N GLY A 60 1.01 5.85 -0.06
CA GLY A 60 1.48 7.03 0.66
C GLY A 60 2.75 7.62 0.07
N HIS A 61 3.10 8.83 0.51
CA HIS A 61 4.37 9.44 0.15
C HIS A 61 5.55 8.70 0.77
N GLY A 62 6.51 8.34 -0.07
CA GLY A 62 7.76 7.74 0.37
C GLY A 62 8.88 8.79 0.46
N SER A 63 9.64 8.78 1.56
CA SER A 63 10.94 9.44 1.69
C SER A 63 12.03 8.45 2.11
N ALA A 64 13.31 8.80 1.98
CA ALA A 64 14.46 7.98 2.39
C ALA A 64 14.34 7.23 3.73
N ASN A 65 13.51 7.71 4.66
CA ASN A 65 13.37 7.11 5.99
C ASN A 65 11.93 6.88 6.43
N SER A 66 10.92 7.13 5.59
CA SER A 66 9.53 7.03 6.01
C SER A 66 8.55 6.73 4.87
N LEU A 67 7.41 6.16 5.25
CA LEU A 67 6.17 6.15 4.48
C LEU A 67 5.14 6.99 5.24
N SER A 68 4.68 8.10 4.64
CA SER A 68 3.74 9.04 5.24
C SER A 68 4.10 9.39 6.70
N ASP A 69 5.31 9.92 6.87
CA ASP A 69 5.95 10.28 8.16
C ASP A 69 6.23 9.13 9.15
N CYS A 70 5.88 7.90 8.82
CA CYS A 70 6.17 6.73 9.65
C CYS A 70 7.44 6.00 9.23
N GLN A 71 8.39 5.90 10.16
CA GLN A 71 9.68 5.21 9.98
C GLN A 71 9.60 3.68 10.18
N THR A 72 8.44 3.14 10.57
CA THR A 72 8.26 1.69 10.74
C THR A 72 6.87 1.30 10.29
N TRP A 73 6.70 0.04 9.90
CA TRP A 73 5.39 -0.52 9.63
C TRP A 73 4.51 -0.46 10.88
N ALA A 74 5.07 -0.68 12.07
CA ALA A 74 4.34 -0.57 13.32
C ALA A 74 3.77 0.85 13.55
N CYS A 75 4.54 1.90 13.25
CA CYS A 75 4.06 3.29 13.28
C CYS A 75 2.88 3.48 12.32
N TYR A 76 3.05 3.05 11.06
CA TYR A 76 2.05 3.25 10.01
C TYR A 76 0.76 2.48 10.32
N LYS A 77 0.88 1.18 10.65
CA LYS A 77 -0.23 0.30 11.01
C LYS A 77 -1.01 0.81 12.22
N LYS A 78 -0.35 1.43 13.20
CA LYS A 78 -1.00 1.99 14.39
C LYS A 78 -2.03 3.06 14.06
N GLN A 79 -1.88 3.79 12.95
CA GLN A 79 -2.88 4.78 12.50
C GLN A 79 -4.25 4.16 12.22
N PHE A 80 -4.30 2.85 11.97
CA PHE A 80 -5.51 2.09 11.66
C PHE A 80 -5.95 1.16 12.79
N SER A 81 -5.34 1.21 13.97
CA SER A 81 -5.58 0.23 15.05
C SER A 81 -7.01 0.22 15.60
N HIS A 82 -7.78 1.27 15.34
CA HIS A 82 -9.17 1.42 15.76
C HIS A 82 -10.17 1.00 14.67
N LEU A 83 -9.68 0.53 13.52
CA LEU A 83 -10.48 0.14 12.36
C LEU A 83 -10.42 -1.36 12.14
N ASN A 84 -11.52 -1.92 11.64
CA ASN A 84 -11.63 -3.35 11.38
C ASN A 84 -11.05 -3.69 10.01
N ILE A 85 -9.74 -3.92 9.96
CA ILE A 85 -9.04 -4.40 8.77
C ILE A 85 -8.69 -5.88 8.99
N GLU A 86 -9.14 -6.74 8.07
CA GLU A 86 -8.88 -8.18 8.08
C GLU A 86 -7.44 -8.45 7.60
N TRP A 87 -6.46 -8.18 8.46
CA TRP A 87 -5.04 -8.29 8.16
C TRP A 87 -4.60 -9.72 7.86
N ASP A 88 -5.16 -10.70 8.55
CA ASP A 88 -4.86 -12.12 8.44
C ASP A 88 -5.32 -12.77 7.13
N LYS A 89 -6.26 -12.14 6.42
CA LYS A 89 -6.77 -12.63 5.13
C LYS A 89 -5.93 -12.19 3.92
N LYS A 90 -4.90 -11.36 4.10
CA LYS A 90 -4.13 -10.81 2.98
C LYS A 90 -3.18 -11.87 2.40
N THR A 91 -3.30 -12.12 1.11
CA THR A 91 -2.42 -13.01 0.32
C THR A 91 -1.51 -12.23 -0.63
N SER A 92 -1.84 -10.96 -0.92
CA SER A 92 -1.01 -10.04 -1.69
C SER A 92 -1.01 -8.66 -1.05
N VAL A 93 0.17 -8.06 -0.90
CA VAL A 93 0.34 -6.70 -0.38
C VAL A 93 1.17 -5.89 -1.36
N TYR A 94 0.70 -4.72 -1.76
CA TYR A 94 1.40 -3.79 -2.62
C TYR A 94 1.72 -2.51 -1.86
N ILE A 95 2.99 -2.11 -1.84
CA ILE A 95 3.44 -0.85 -1.25
C ILE A 95 3.69 0.15 -2.39
N VAL A 96 2.75 1.06 -2.57
CA VAL A 96 2.72 2.08 -3.61
C VAL A 96 3.24 3.39 -3.02
N SER A 97 4.49 3.72 -3.27
CA SER A 97 5.13 4.95 -2.80
C SER A 97 6.30 5.37 -3.70
N CYS A 98 6.78 6.60 -3.54
CA CYS A 98 8.05 7.02 -4.14
C CYS A 98 9.25 6.24 -3.56
N SER A 99 10.37 6.17 -4.30
CA SER A 99 11.60 5.54 -3.79
C SER A 99 12.23 6.32 -2.68
N THR A 100 12.55 5.57 -1.65
CA THR A 100 12.95 6.06 -0.36
C THR A 100 14.39 5.67 -0.14
N ALA A 101 15.31 6.51 -0.63
CA ALA A 101 16.75 6.26 -0.68
C ALA A 101 17.43 5.60 0.54
N GLY A 102 18.48 4.84 0.21
CA GLY A 102 19.69 4.58 0.99
C GLY A 102 20.67 3.83 0.09
N GLN A 103 21.85 4.40 -0.21
CA GLN A 103 22.86 3.75 -1.06
C GLN A 103 23.10 2.30 -0.61
N SER A 104 23.28 1.36 -1.55
CA SER A 104 23.57 -0.06 -1.31
C SER A 104 22.38 -0.97 -1.02
N TYR A 105 21.30 -0.87 -1.82
CA TYR A 105 20.13 -1.78 -1.72
C TYR A 105 19.32 -1.70 -0.41
N SER A 106 19.38 -0.59 0.33
CA SER A 106 18.56 -0.37 1.53
C SER A 106 17.59 0.80 1.35
N ALA A 107 16.90 0.88 0.21
CA ALA A 107 15.81 1.85 0.08
C ALA A 107 14.77 1.54 1.16
N PHE A 108 14.51 2.45 2.10
CA PHE A 108 13.75 2.22 3.32
C PHE A 108 12.46 1.39 3.11
N VAL A 109 11.70 1.74 2.08
CA VAL A 109 10.48 1.03 1.68
C VAL A 109 10.78 -0.40 1.26
N HIS A 110 11.73 -0.64 0.37
CA HIS A 110 12.12 -2.00 -0.07
C HIS A 110 12.92 -2.77 1.01
N GLY A 111 13.55 -2.04 1.93
CA GLY A 111 14.39 -2.56 3.00
C GLY A 111 13.58 -2.84 4.26
N ASN A 112 13.85 -2.09 5.34
CA ASN A 112 13.29 -2.37 6.66
C ASN A 112 11.75 -2.35 6.66
N PHE A 113 11.12 -1.39 5.98
CA PHE A 113 9.67 -1.25 6.03
C PHE A 113 8.95 -2.43 5.34
N ALA A 114 9.28 -2.78 4.09
CA ALA A 114 8.66 -3.92 3.41
C ALA A 114 8.99 -5.25 4.09
N ARG A 115 10.16 -5.39 4.74
CA ARG A 115 10.47 -6.57 5.56
C ARG A 115 9.59 -6.67 6.80
N GLU A 116 9.31 -5.56 7.49
CA GLU A 116 8.36 -5.54 8.60
C GLU A 116 6.92 -5.84 8.15
N VAL A 117 6.53 -5.34 6.96
CA VAL A 117 5.26 -5.70 6.31
C VAL A 117 5.24 -7.21 6.06
N LYS A 118 6.28 -7.78 5.41
CA LYS A 118 6.38 -9.22 5.13
C LYS A 118 6.35 -10.07 6.39
N ALA A 119 7.00 -9.63 7.47
CA ALA A 119 6.93 -10.31 8.77
C ALA A 119 5.52 -10.28 9.37
N THR A 120 4.73 -9.23 9.09
CA THR A 120 3.33 -9.14 9.54
C THR A 120 2.38 -9.99 8.69
N PHE A 121 2.70 -10.17 7.41
CA PHE A 121 1.91 -10.96 6.46
C PHE A 121 2.76 -12.12 5.91
N PRO A 122 3.09 -13.14 6.73
CA PRO A 122 4.04 -14.18 6.36
C PRO A 122 3.59 -14.96 5.11
N GLU A 123 2.29 -15.22 4.98
CA GLU A 123 1.68 -15.94 3.85
C GLU A 123 1.45 -15.05 2.62
N ALA A 124 1.52 -13.73 2.75
CA ALA A 124 1.29 -12.83 1.63
C ALA A 124 2.53 -12.67 0.75
N THR A 125 2.33 -12.52 -0.55
CA THR A 125 3.36 -11.94 -1.40
C THR A 125 3.39 -10.43 -1.20
N VAL A 126 4.55 -9.86 -0.85
CA VAL A 126 4.71 -8.41 -0.68
C VAL A 126 5.47 -7.86 -1.88
N TRP A 127 4.89 -6.84 -2.52
CA TRP A 127 5.46 -6.12 -3.64
C TRP A 127 5.80 -4.69 -3.22
N ALA A 128 7.00 -4.23 -3.54
CA ALA A 128 7.43 -2.86 -3.32
C ALA A 128 8.24 -2.37 -4.52
N SER A 129 8.13 -1.10 -4.86
CA SER A 129 8.91 -0.51 -5.94
C SER A 129 10.28 -0.01 -5.45
N SER A 130 11.35 -0.32 -6.18
CA SER A 130 12.70 0.21 -5.94
C SER A 130 12.98 1.53 -6.67
N THR A 131 12.08 1.96 -7.57
CA THR A 131 12.05 3.32 -8.16
C THR A 131 10.77 4.10 -7.78
N PRO A 132 10.76 5.44 -7.91
CA PRO A 132 9.57 6.23 -7.62
C PRO A 132 8.37 5.79 -8.46
N VAL A 133 7.26 5.47 -7.78
CA VAL A 133 6.03 5.06 -8.46
C VAL A 133 5.31 6.27 -9.05
N ASN A 134 4.98 6.19 -10.34
CA ASN A 134 4.14 7.20 -10.98
C ASN A 134 2.68 7.04 -10.53
N ALA A 135 2.10 8.03 -9.85
CA ALA A 135 0.73 7.92 -9.35
C ALA A 135 -0.34 7.64 -10.42
N ARG A 136 -0.13 8.06 -11.68
CA ARG A 136 -1.10 7.87 -12.77
C ARG A 136 -1.06 6.48 -13.41
N THR A 137 0.10 5.84 -13.42
CA THR A 137 0.30 4.53 -14.09
C THR A 137 0.66 3.39 -13.12
N LEU A 138 1.08 3.75 -11.90
CA LEU A 138 1.73 2.91 -10.90
C LEU A 138 2.98 2.18 -11.42
N GLU A 139 3.58 2.68 -12.50
CA GLU A 139 4.84 2.17 -13.01
C GLU A 139 5.98 2.52 -12.05
N GLY A 140 6.90 1.57 -11.94
CA GLY A 140 8.07 1.56 -11.08
C GLY A 140 8.78 0.22 -11.25
N ASP A 141 9.94 0.06 -10.61
CA ASP A 141 10.70 -1.19 -10.64
C ASP A 141 10.22 -2.07 -9.47
N TRP A 142 9.20 -2.87 -9.73
CA TRP A 142 8.55 -3.67 -8.70
C TRP A 142 9.33 -4.94 -8.36
N GLU A 143 9.60 -5.12 -7.09
CA GLU A 143 10.30 -6.26 -6.53
C GLU A 143 9.38 -7.04 -5.57
N LYS A 144 9.58 -8.36 -5.55
CA LYS A 144 8.86 -9.30 -4.69
C LYS A 144 9.73 -9.67 -3.49
N LEU A 145 9.16 -9.58 -2.28
CA LEU A 145 9.76 -10.01 -1.01
C LEU A 145 9.20 -11.35 -0.52
#